data_AF-A0A935Y153-F1
#
_entry.id   AF-A0A935Y153-F1
#
_cell.length_a   1.000
_cell.length_b   1.000
_cell.length_c   1.000
_cell.angle_alpha   90.00
_cell.angle_beta   90.00
_cell.angle_gamma   90.00
#
_symmetry.space_group_name_H-M   'P 1'
#
loop_
_entity.id
_entity.type
_entity.pdbx_description
1 polymer ?
#
loop_
_entity_poly.entity_id
_entity_poly.type
_entity_poly.pdbx_seq_one_letter_code
_entity_poly.pdbx_strand_id
1 'polypeptide(L)'
;MIAGTGQMHEGQISTFLGLKGIPEIAEKIMLDRDLSLQEYTGSRLMLHKISTSYSTDKIRRAKKQSDHIFSTVSIFNLLFEDKSLIDFEVNYKFRPPLRDGATLKSLVKGVLDRSIDIIVSDHTPWDTEKKT
;
A
#
# COMPACT_ATOMS: atom_id res chain seq x y z
N MET A 1 -4.89 -7.23 -7.17
CA MET A 1 -5.53 -5.99 -6.68
C MET A 1 -6.75 -5.72 -7.53
N ILE A 2 -7.91 -5.44 -6.93
CA ILE A 2 -9.23 -5.39 -7.61
C ILE A 2 -9.49 -4.03 -8.28
N ALA A 3 -8.44 -3.38 -8.81
CA ALA A 3 -8.50 -2.04 -9.41
C ALA A 3 -7.87 -2.08 -10.82
N GLY A 4 -8.51 -2.84 -11.72
CA GLY A 4 -7.95 -3.29 -12.99
C GLY A 4 -7.17 -2.23 -13.78
N THR A 5 -7.80 -1.10 -14.10
CA THR A 5 -7.21 -0.01 -14.92
C THR A 5 -6.84 1.23 -14.10
N GLY A 6 -6.80 1.12 -12.77
CA GLY A 6 -6.41 2.24 -11.92
C GLY A 6 -4.92 2.58 -12.10
N GLN A 7 -4.63 3.87 -12.12
CA GLN A 7 -3.32 4.43 -12.45
C GLN A 7 -2.62 5.05 -11.25
N MET A 8 -3.37 5.62 -10.31
CA MET A 8 -2.84 6.26 -9.11
C MET A 8 -3.82 6.14 -7.94
N HIS A 9 -3.53 6.68 -6.76
CA HIS A 9 -4.47 6.67 -5.63
C HIS A 9 -5.77 7.40 -5.99
N GLU A 10 -6.91 6.78 -5.68
CA GLU A 10 -8.22 7.45 -5.77
C GLU A 10 -8.34 8.52 -4.69
N GLY A 11 -8.33 9.78 -5.10
CA GLY A 11 -8.38 10.93 -4.20
C GLY A 11 -8.49 12.26 -4.95
N GLN A 12 -8.12 13.34 -4.26
CA GLN A 12 -8.19 14.69 -4.82
C GLN A 12 -7.29 14.84 -6.05
N ILE A 13 -6.06 14.29 -6.00
CA ILE A 13 -5.09 14.42 -7.09
C ILE A 13 -5.50 13.64 -8.32
N SER A 14 -6.02 12.41 -8.18
CA SER A 14 -6.55 11.67 -9.35
C SER A 14 -7.71 12.37 -10.02
N THR A 15 -8.56 13.03 -9.21
CA THR A 15 -9.69 13.82 -9.72
C THR A 15 -9.21 15.05 -10.47
N PHE A 16 -8.25 15.77 -9.90
CA PHE A 16 -7.63 16.95 -10.51
C PHE A 16 -6.95 16.63 -11.85
N LEU A 17 -6.22 15.51 -11.93
CA LEU A 17 -5.51 15.07 -13.14
C LEU A 17 -6.41 14.34 -14.16
N GLY A 18 -7.66 14.04 -13.81
CA GLY A 18 -8.57 13.24 -14.65
C GLY A 18 -8.12 11.79 -14.83
N LEU A 19 -7.31 11.25 -13.91
CA LEU A 19 -6.79 9.89 -13.97
C LEU A 19 -7.68 8.92 -13.18
N LYS A 20 -7.77 7.67 -13.66
CA LYS A 20 -8.48 6.61 -12.94
C LYS A 20 -7.77 6.26 -11.64
N GLY A 21 -8.47 6.44 -10.52
CA GLY A 21 -7.98 6.10 -9.19
C GLY A 21 -7.99 4.60 -8.88
N ILE A 22 -7.17 4.22 -7.91
CA ILE A 22 -7.13 2.93 -7.24
C ILE A 22 -7.65 3.18 -5.81
N PRO A 23 -8.86 2.69 -5.49
CA PRO A 23 -9.44 2.89 -4.16
C PRO A 23 -8.66 2.11 -3.10
N GLU A 24 -8.71 2.59 -1.86
CA GLU A 24 -8.19 1.85 -0.71
C GLU A 24 -8.89 0.50 -0.52
N ILE A 25 -10.18 0.41 -0.92
CA ILE A 25 -10.97 -0.81 -0.79
C ILE A 25 -10.34 -2.00 -1.54
N ALA A 26 -9.60 -1.73 -2.61
CA ALA A 26 -8.95 -2.75 -3.43
C ALA A 26 -7.82 -3.49 -2.66
N GLU A 27 -7.23 -2.83 -1.66
CA GLU A 27 -6.27 -3.44 -0.73
C GLU A 27 -7.00 -4.03 0.49
N LYS A 28 -7.93 -3.28 1.08
CA LYS A 28 -8.70 -3.68 2.27
C LYS A 28 -9.37 -5.05 2.12
N ILE A 29 -10.07 -5.30 1.01
CA ILE A 29 -10.79 -6.57 0.81
C ILE A 29 -9.82 -7.75 0.77
N MET A 30 -8.68 -7.58 0.10
CA MET A 30 -7.66 -8.62 0.00
C MET A 30 -7.05 -8.91 1.36
N LEU A 31 -6.72 -7.85 2.11
CA LEU A 31 -6.20 -7.97 3.47
C LEU A 31 -7.18 -8.71 4.41
N ASP A 32 -8.44 -8.28 4.44
CA ASP A 32 -9.44 -8.87 5.33
C ASP A 32 -9.61 -10.36 5.03
N ARG A 33 -9.66 -10.73 3.75
CA ARG A 33 -9.72 -12.13 3.33
C ARG A 33 -8.49 -12.93 3.80
N ASP A 34 -7.29 -12.40 3.55
CA ASP A 34 -6.04 -13.10 3.86
C ASP A 34 -5.86 -13.28 5.38
N LEU A 35 -6.26 -12.28 6.17
CA LEU A 35 -6.30 -12.36 7.63
C LEU A 35 -7.31 -13.40 8.13
N SER A 36 -8.52 -13.45 7.56
CA SER A 36 -9.51 -14.48 7.94
C SER A 36 -9.03 -15.90 7.60
N LEU A 37 -8.32 -16.08 6.48
CA LEU A 37 -7.71 -17.37 6.15
C LEU A 37 -6.57 -17.72 7.12
N GLN A 38 -5.77 -16.74 7.51
CA GLN A 38 -4.70 -16.95 8.49
C GLN A 38 -5.26 -17.33 9.86
N GLU A 39 -6.33 -16.67 10.31
CA GLU A 39 -7.01 -16.98 11.56
C GLU A 39 -7.57 -18.42 11.55
N TYR A 40 -8.19 -18.84 10.44
CA TYR A 40 -8.71 -20.21 10.29
C TYR A 40 -7.59 -21.27 10.25
N THR A 41 -6.48 -20.99 9.59
CA THR A 41 -5.41 -21.97 9.34
C THR A 41 -4.29 -21.97 10.39
N GLY A 42 -4.14 -20.88 11.15
CA GLY A 42 -3.00 -20.65 12.05
C GLY A 42 -1.65 -20.50 11.32
N SER A 43 -1.66 -20.41 9.99
CA SER A 43 -0.46 -20.40 9.16
C SER A 43 0.36 -19.11 9.32
N ARG A 44 1.60 -19.13 8.81
CA ARG A 44 2.42 -17.93 8.70
C ARG A 44 1.98 -17.11 7.49
N LEU A 45 1.62 -15.86 7.71
CA LEU A 45 1.16 -14.96 6.66
C LEU A 45 2.12 -13.78 6.52
N MET A 46 2.54 -13.50 5.29
CA MET A 46 3.28 -12.30 4.93
C MET A 46 2.41 -11.40 4.06
N LEU A 47 2.03 -10.25 4.60
CA LEU A 47 1.27 -9.22 3.89
C LEU A 47 2.23 -8.29 3.16
N HIS A 48 2.25 -8.41 1.83
CA HIS A 48 3.24 -7.73 1.02
C HIS A 48 2.77 -6.34 0.57
N LYS A 49 3.65 -5.33 0.74
CA LYS A 49 3.47 -3.95 0.29
C LYS A 49 2.12 -3.35 0.69
N ILE A 50 1.89 -3.19 1.99
CA ILE A 50 0.76 -2.40 2.46
C ILE A 50 0.96 -0.92 2.14
N SER A 51 -0.10 -0.24 1.70
CA SER A 51 -0.07 1.19 1.42
C SER A 51 -1.23 1.98 2.01
N THR A 52 -2.13 1.37 2.78
CA THR A 52 -3.27 2.07 3.40
C THR A 52 -3.14 2.22 4.91
N SER A 53 -3.75 3.28 5.46
CA SER A 53 -3.92 3.47 6.89
C SER A 53 -4.76 2.35 7.52
N TYR A 54 -5.83 1.95 6.83
CA TYR A 54 -6.68 0.83 7.26
C TYR A 54 -5.87 -0.45 7.45
N SER A 55 -5.02 -0.80 6.48
CA SER A 55 -4.22 -2.01 6.57
C SER A 55 -3.28 -2.00 7.77
N THR A 56 -2.62 -0.87 8.01
CA THR A 56 -1.73 -0.71 9.17
C THR A 56 -2.48 -0.94 10.48
N ASP A 57 -3.64 -0.31 10.65
CA ASP A 57 -4.45 -0.44 11.86
C ASP A 57 -5.07 -1.85 12.03
N LYS A 58 -5.43 -2.50 10.92
CA LYS A 58 -5.97 -3.86 10.95
C LYS A 58 -4.89 -4.87 11.31
N ILE A 59 -3.69 -4.76 10.72
CA ILE A 59 -2.55 -5.61 11.02
C ILE A 59 -2.12 -5.44 12.47
N ARG A 60 -2.05 -4.20 12.98
CA ARG A 60 -1.74 -3.93 14.40
C ARG A 60 -2.66 -4.70 15.35
N ARG A 61 -3.95 -4.79 15.02
CA ARG A 61 -4.93 -5.53 15.82
C ARG A 61 -4.78 -7.05 15.65
N ALA A 62 -4.61 -7.52 14.42
CA ALA A 62 -4.47 -8.95 14.13
C ALA A 62 -3.21 -9.54 14.78
N LYS A 63 -2.11 -8.80 14.82
CA LYS A 63 -0.88 -9.21 15.53
C LYS A 63 -1.04 -9.42 17.03
N LYS A 64 -2.06 -8.80 17.67
CA LYS A 64 -2.36 -9.08 19.09
C LYS A 64 -2.98 -10.46 19.31
N GLN A 65 -3.49 -11.07 18.23
CA GLN A 65 -4.14 -12.37 18.25
C GLN A 65 -3.23 -13.47 17.69
N SER A 66 -2.28 -13.12 16.82
CA SER A 66 -1.34 -14.08 16.22
C SER A 66 0.04 -13.46 15.95
N ASP A 67 1.09 -14.12 16.45
CA ASP A 67 2.50 -13.77 16.20
C ASP A 67 3.00 -14.24 14.82
N HIS A 68 2.15 -14.88 14.02
CA HIS A 68 2.49 -15.44 12.71
C HIS A 68 2.18 -14.50 11.54
N ILE A 69 1.75 -13.26 11.83
CA ILE A 69 1.44 -12.24 10.83
C ILE A 69 2.63 -11.30 10.70
N PHE A 70 3.17 -11.23 9.50
CA PHE A 70 4.25 -10.32 9.12
C PHE A 70 3.77 -9.40 8.01
N SER A 71 4.35 -8.21 7.91
CA SER A 71 3.93 -7.24 6.92
C SER A 71 5.09 -6.38 6.42
N THR A 72 5.00 -5.97 5.16
CA THR A 72 6.07 -5.22 4.48
C THR A 72 5.56 -3.94 3.82
N VAL A 73 6.39 -2.92 3.76
CA VAL A 73 6.09 -1.65 3.08
C VAL A 73 7.18 -1.30 2.08
N SER A 74 6.79 -0.73 0.95
CA SER A 74 7.75 -0.18 -0.02
C SER A 74 8.36 1.12 0.50
N ILE A 75 9.67 1.29 0.35
CA ILE A 75 10.37 2.54 0.71
C ILE A 75 9.75 3.76 0.04
N PHE A 76 9.24 3.62 -1.19
CA PHE A 76 8.61 4.72 -1.92
C PHE A 76 7.32 5.22 -1.24
N ASN A 77 6.55 4.32 -0.63
CA ASN A 77 5.33 4.67 0.11
C ASN A 77 5.62 5.31 1.48
N LEU A 78 6.88 5.31 1.94
CA LEU A 78 7.32 6.03 3.14
C LEU A 78 7.91 7.41 2.81
N LEU A 79 8.23 7.67 1.54
CA LEU A 79 8.94 8.89 1.11
C LEU A 79 8.06 9.83 0.29
N PHE A 80 7.15 9.29 -0.52
CA PHE A 80 6.39 10.06 -1.50
C PHE A 80 4.88 9.91 -1.30
N GLU A 81 4.15 10.98 -1.59
CA GLU A 81 2.68 11.03 -1.58
C GLU A 81 2.11 11.17 -3.00
N ASP A 82 0.81 11.01 -3.14
CA ASP A 82 0.08 11.11 -4.41
C ASP A 82 0.31 12.44 -5.16
N LYS A 83 0.58 13.53 -4.43
CA LYS A 83 0.92 14.85 -5.00
C LYS A 83 2.20 14.86 -5.84
N SER A 84 3.10 13.90 -5.63
CA SER A 84 4.31 13.77 -6.47
C SER A 84 3.97 13.51 -7.95
N LEU A 85 2.73 13.12 -8.27
CA LEU A 85 2.25 12.89 -9.64
C LEU A 85 1.61 14.13 -10.30
N ILE A 86 1.51 15.29 -9.62
CA ILE A 86 0.77 16.46 -10.15
C ILE A 86 1.26 16.90 -11.54
N ASP A 87 2.55 16.78 -11.82
CA ASP A 87 3.13 17.15 -13.13
C ASP A 87 3.22 15.98 -14.12
N PHE A 88 2.38 14.95 -13.95
CA PHE A 88 2.38 13.71 -14.74
C PHE A 88 3.74 12.97 -14.73
N GLU A 89 4.49 13.10 -13.64
CA GLU A 89 5.78 12.45 -13.48
C GLU A 89 5.61 10.93 -13.30
N VAL A 90 5.74 10.19 -14.41
CA VAL A 90 5.51 8.75 -14.50
C VAL A 90 6.44 7.91 -13.61
N ASN A 91 7.58 8.48 -13.18
CA ASN A 91 8.49 7.80 -12.25
C ASN A 91 7.85 7.56 -10.86
N TYR A 92 6.79 8.28 -10.50
CA TYR A 92 6.06 8.09 -9.24
C TYR A 92 4.85 7.14 -9.35
N LYS A 93 4.65 6.51 -10.51
CA LYS A 93 3.54 5.57 -10.73
C LYS A 93 3.88 4.18 -10.22
N PHE A 94 3.63 3.95 -8.93
CA PHE A 94 3.92 2.67 -8.26
C PHE A 94 2.68 1.77 -8.08
N ARG A 95 2.93 0.48 -7.79
CA ARG A 95 1.91 -0.50 -7.38
C ARG A 95 2.39 -1.24 -6.12
N PRO A 96 1.77 -1.02 -4.95
CA PRO A 96 0.59 -0.18 -4.69
C PRO A 96 0.86 1.33 -4.91
N PRO A 97 -0.18 2.13 -5.19
CA PRO A 97 -0.02 3.55 -5.49
C PRO A 97 0.44 4.32 -4.25
N LEU A 98 1.18 5.41 -4.49
CA LEU A 98 1.42 6.44 -3.47
C LEU A 98 0.09 7.07 -3.08
N ARG A 99 -0.19 7.14 -1.78
CA ARG A 99 -1.43 7.70 -1.22
C ARG A 99 -1.20 9.08 -0.63
N ASP A 100 -2.22 9.63 0.00
CA ASP A 100 -2.14 10.93 0.65
C ASP A 100 -1.10 10.98 1.80
N GLY A 101 -0.70 12.19 2.16
CA GLY A 101 0.27 12.41 3.23
C GLY A 101 -0.19 11.94 4.62
N ALA A 102 -1.51 11.85 4.85
CA ALA A 102 -2.05 11.28 6.09
C ALA A 102 -1.75 9.77 6.16
N THR A 103 -1.91 9.07 5.05
CA THR A 103 -1.59 7.64 4.95
C THR A 103 -0.10 7.39 5.00
N LEU A 104 0.73 8.22 4.36
CA LEU A 104 2.19 8.12 4.51
C LEU A 104 2.60 8.19 5.99
N LYS A 105 2.06 9.16 6.74
CA LYS A 105 2.33 9.28 8.19
C LYS A 105 1.86 8.04 8.97
N SER A 106 0.73 7.45 8.58
CA SER A 106 0.22 6.22 9.18
C SER A 106 1.17 5.04 8.93
N LEU A 107 1.70 4.89 7.71
CA LEU A 107 2.68 3.87 7.37
C LEU A 107 3.99 4.07 8.16
N VAL A 108 4.49 5.31 8.27
CA VAL A 108 5.67 5.61 9.09
C VAL A 108 5.43 5.22 10.55
N LYS A 109 4.26 5.55 11.11
CA LYS A 109 3.88 5.11 12.46
C LYS A 109 3.82 3.59 12.57
N GLY A 110 3.30 2.91 11.55
CA GLY A 110 3.25 1.46 11.44
C GLY A 110 4.63 0.79 11.47
N VAL A 111 5.65 1.42 10.88
CA VAL A 111 7.04 0.97 10.98
C VAL A 111 7.57 1.17 12.40
N LEU A 112 7.34 2.34 12.99
CA LEU A 112 7.82 2.67 14.34
C LEU A 112 7.19 1.78 15.43
N ASP A 113 5.91 1.44 15.30
CA ASP A 113 5.18 0.61 16.26
C ASP A 113 5.24 -0.90 15.94
N ARG A 114 6.02 -1.31 14.93
CA ARG A 114 6.18 -2.69 14.46
C ARG A 114 4.90 -3.37 13.96
N SER A 115 3.87 -2.61 13.60
CA SER A 115 2.77 -3.14 12.77
C SER A 115 3.29 -3.55 11.38
N ILE A 116 4.32 -2.85 10.90
CA ILE A 116 5.09 -3.16 9.69
C ILE A 116 6.48 -3.66 10.10
N ASP A 117 6.87 -4.83 9.60
CA ASP A 117 8.09 -5.53 10.02
C ASP A 117 9.28 -5.22 9.13
N ILE A 118 9.05 -5.11 7.81
CA ILE A 118 10.13 -5.06 6.81
C ILE A 118 9.89 -3.92 5.83
N ILE A 119 10.93 -3.12 5.59
CA ILE A 119 10.97 -2.15 4.50
C ILE A 119 11.61 -2.84 3.29
N VAL A 120 10.94 -2.76 2.13
CA VAL A 120 11.42 -3.36 0.87
C VAL A 120 11.68 -2.29 -0.18
N SER A 121 12.64 -2.52 -1.07
CA SER A 121 12.94 -1.61 -2.17
C SER A 121 11.84 -1.56 -3.22
N ASP A 122 11.07 -2.66 -3.37
CA ASP A 122 10.09 -2.85 -4.44
C ASP A 122 10.68 -2.56 -5.84
N HIS A 123 11.91 -3.04 -6.07
CA HIS A 123 12.65 -2.79 -7.30
C HIS A 123 11.92 -3.37 -8.51
N THR A 124 11.36 -2.48 -9.33
CA THR A 124 10.60 -2.81 -10.54
C THR A 124 11.15 -1.96 -11.70
N PRO A 125 12.27 -2.37 -12.33
CA PRO A 125 12.89 -1.60 -13.38
C PRO A 125 12.02 -1.61 -14.65
N TRP A 126 11.92 -0.46 -15.30
CA TRP A 126 11.24 -0.27 -16.58
C TRP A 126 12.11 0.57 -17.51
N ASP A 127 12.12 0.20 -18.79
CA ASP A 127 12.67 1.03 -19.86
C ASP A 127 11.94 2.39 -19.87
N THR A 128 12.64 3.47 -20.20
CA THR A 128 12.09 4.84 -20.19
C THR A 128 10.82 4.96 -21.04
N GLU A 129 10.79 4.31 -22.20
CA GLU A 129 9.65 4.33 -23.13
C GLU A 129 8.42 3.56 -22.63
N LYS A 130 8.60 2.63 -21.68
CA LYS A 130 7.52 1.81 -21.13
C LYS A 130 6.96 2.37 -19.83
N LYS A 131 7.59 3.40 -19.25
CA LYS A 131 7.04 4.14 -18.11
C LYS A 131 5.86 4.97 -18.61
N THR A 132 4.66 4.57 -18.23
CA THR A 132 3.37 5.16 -18.64
C THR A 132 2.50 5.35 -17.42
#